data_AF-A0AAJ4N6X1-F1
#
_entry.id   AF-A0AAJ4N6X1-F1
#
_cell.length_a   1.000
_cell.length_b   1.000
_cell.length_c   1.000
_cell.angle_alpha   90.00
_cell.angle_beta   90.00
_cell.angle_gamma   90.00
#
_symmetry.space_group_name_H-M   'P 1'
#
loop_
_entity.id
_entity.type
_entity.pdbx_description
1 polymer ?
#
loop_
_entity_poly.entity_id
_entity_poly.type
_entity_poly.pdbx_seq_one_letter_code
_entity_poly.pdbx_strand_id
1 'polypeptide(L)'
;MTEEAEQEDGRKSPEHLAHLNQIGFQKGRAKTGGRTKMPDVIKQRLMDMAPAALDELYDLMQNADKAAVRLAAIQTILGPLVAKAARKVEVEVNHDLSELHRLVTKGETNIIDITPTEEYTDEETEGLTYEPIEEYGEYTNEADK
;
A
#
# COMPACT_ATOMS: atom_id res chain seq x y z
N MET A 1 14.74 -52.19 7.98
CA MET A 1 15.13 -51.17 8.98
C MET A 1 15.17 -49.85 8.24
N THR A 2 14.20 -48.97 8.49
CA THR A 2 14.07 -47.68 7.80
C THR A 2 14.32 -46.59 8.83
N GLU A 3 15.44 -45.89 8.67
CA GLU A 3 15.83 -44.72 9.45
C GLU A 3 15.01 -43.52 8.95
N GLU A 4 13.92 -43.19 9.65
CA GLU A 4 13.21 -41.94 9.44
C GLU A 4 13.98 -40.84 10.17
N ALA A 5 14.68 -40.00 9.39
CA ALA A 5 15.34 -38.81 9.92
C ALA A 5 14.28 -37.87 10.53
N GLU A 6 14.30 -37.74 11.85
CA GLU A 6 13.55 -36.73 12.59
C GLU A 6 13.99 -35.34 12.09
N GLN A 7 13.22 -34.74 11.18
CA GLN A 7 13.36 -33.33 10.85
C GLN A 7 13.02 -32.52 12.09
N GLU A 8 14.04 -32.01 12.77
CA GLU A 8 13.88 -31.15 13.93
C GLU A 8 13.05 -29.91 13.56
N ASP A 9 11.93 -29.73 14.26
CA ASP A 9 11.04 -28.59 14.09
C ASP A 9 11.78 -27.29 14.49
N GLY A 10 12.24 -26.53 13.50
CA GLY A 10 13.00 -25.29 13.68
C GLY A 10 12.27 -24.20 14.50
N ARG A 11 10.96 -24.36 14.75
CA ARG A 11 10.19 -23.51 15.68
C ARG A 11 10.54 -23.75 17.14
N LYS A 12 11.16 -24.88 17.46
CA LYS A 12 11.65 -25.22 18.81
C LYS A 12 13.13 -24.89 18.97
N SER A 13 13.77 -24.34 17.95
CA SER A 13 15.17 -23.93 18.01
C SER A 13 15.38 -22.84 19.07
N PRO A 14 16.54 -22.81 19.74
CA PRO A 14 16.85 -21.81 20.76
C PRO A 14 16.89 -20.39 20.20
N GLU A 15 17.29 -20.22 18.93
CA GLU A 15 17.28 -18.93 18.23
C GLU A 15 15.87 -18.37 18.05
N HIS A 16 14.92 -19.23 17.68
CA HIS A 16 13.53 -18.84 17.53
C HIS A 16 12.91 -18.42 18.87
N LEU A 17 13.24 -19.11 19.96
CA LEU A 17 12.76 -18.77 21.30
C LEU A 17 13.33 -17.42 21.78
N ALA A 18 14.60 -17.12 21.49
CA ALA A 18 15.21 -15.84 21.79
C ALA A 18 14.53 -14.69 21.02
N HIS A 19 14.25 -14.89 19.73
CA HIS A 19 13.52 -13.93 18.91
C HIS A 19 12.09 -13.69 19.43
N LEU A 20 11.36 -14.74 19.81
CA LEU A 20 10.02 -14.64 20.39
C LEU A 20 10.01 -13.82 21.69
N ASN A 21 11.00 -14.02 22.56
CA ASN A 21 11.15 -13.22 23.78
C ASN A 21 11.46 -11.75 23.47
N GLN A 22 12.27 -11.48 22.44
CA GLN A 22 12.63 -10.11 22.03
C GLN A 22 11.41 -9.32 21.50
N ILE A 23 10.53 -9.96 20.72
CA ILE A 23 9.30 -9.33 20.20
C ILE A 23 8.18 -9.23 21.25
N GLY A 24 8.45 -9.61 22.51
CA GLY A 24 7.47 -9.58 23.60
C GLY A 24 6.35 -10.63 23.45
N PHE A 25 6.59 -11.71 22.70
CA PHE A 25 5.63 -12.80 22.56
C PHE A 25 5.52 -13.57 23.87
N GLN A 26 4.35 -13.50 24.49
CA GLN A 26 4.03 -14.26 25.70
C GLN A 26 3.22 -15.51 25.32
N LYS A 27 3.81 -16.69 25.51
CA LYS A 27 3.13 -17.98 25.28
C LYS A 27 1.90 -18.05 26.20
N GLY A 28 0.71 -18.07 25.59
CA GLY A 28 -0.56 -18.13 26.33
C GLY A 28 -1.20 -16.78 26.67
N ARG A 29 -0.67 -15.65 26.19
CA ARG A 29 -1.37 -14.36 26.27
C ARG A 29 -2.74 -14.47 25.60
N ALA A 30 -3.78 -13.93 26.26
CA ALA A 30 -5.09 -13.79 25.64
C ALA A 30 -4.94 -13.01 24.32
N LYS A 31 -5.43 -13.58 23.20
CA LYS A 31 -5.36 -12.94 21.89
C LYS A 31 -5.99 -11.54 21.98
N THR A 32 -5.17 -10.50 21.95
CA THR A 32 -5.61 -9.10 21.92
C THR A 32 -6.00 -8.62 20.53
N GLY A 33 -5.87 -9.48 19.51
CA GLY A 33 -6.24 -9.20 18.13
C GLY A 33 -7.00 -10.36 17.49
N GLY A 34 -8.03 -10.01 16.71
CA GLY A 34 -8.94 -10.94 16.03
C GLY A 34 -10.21 -11.26 16.83
N ARG A 35 -11.26 -11.73 16.14
CA ARG A 35 -12.49 -12.19 16.80
C ARG A 35 -12.16 -13.39 17.68
N THR A 36 -12.56 -13.33 18.95
CA THR A 36 -12.59 -14.50 19.83
C THR A 36 -13.42 -15.60 19.16
N LYS A 37 -12.97 -16.86 19.26
CA LYS A 37 -13.72 -18.00 18.72
C LYS A 37 -15.13 -17.97 19.34
N MET A 38 -16.15 -17.96 18.49
CA MET A 38 -17.54 -18.01 18.94
C MET A 38 -17.76 -19.33 19.68
N PRO A 39 -18.39 -19.32 20.87
CA PRO A 39 -18.72 -20.54 21.59
C PRO A 39 -19.50 -21.52 20.71
N ASP A 40 -19.15 -22.81 20.77
CA ASP A 40 -19.69 -23.81 19.84
C ASP A 40 -21.22 -23.94 19.93
N VAL A 41 -21.78 -23.76 21.12
CA VAL A 41 -23.24 -23.74 21.35
C VAL A 41 -23.93 -22.64 20.55
N ILE A 42 -23.34 -21.43 20.49
CA ILE A 42 -23.92 -20.30 19.76
C ILE A 42 -23.76 -20.51 18.26
N LYS A 43 -22.63 -21.07 17.84
CA LYS A 43 -22.38 -21.39 16.44
C LYS A 43 -23.39 -22.40 15.90
N GLN A 44 -23.70 -23.46 16.67
CA GLN A 44 -24.71 -24.45 16.29
C GLN A 44 -26.10 -23.82 16.16
N ARG A 45 -26.53 -23.04 17.15
CA ARG A 45 -27.83 -22.36 17.11
C ARG A 45 -27.97 -21.41 15.92
N LEU A 46 -26.89 -20.73 15.53
CA LEU A 46 -26.88 -19.87 14.34
C LEU A 46 -26.97 -20.69 13.04
N MET A 47 -26.35 -21.86 12.98
CA MET A 47 -26.48 -22.75 11.83
C MET A 47 -27.91 -23.29 11.71
N ASP A 48 -28.55 -23.63 12.83
CA ASP A 48 -29.94 -24.11 12.85
C ASP A 48 -30.94 -23.02 12.41
N MET A 49 -30.63 -21.74 12.67
CA MET A 49 -31.46 -20.58 12.28
C MET A 49 -31.19 -20.12 10.84
N ALA A 50 -30.04 -20.48 10.26
CA ALA A 50 -29.65 -20.11 8.91
C ALA A 50 -30.70 -20.44 7.82
N PRO A 51 -31.36 -21.62 7.79
CA PRO A 51 -32.39 -21.90 6.79
C PRO A 51 -33.59 -20.96 6.89
N ALA A 52 -34.09 -20.68 8.10
CA ALA A 52 -35.20 -19.74 8.29
C ALA A 52 -34.84 -18.32 7.84
N ALA A 53 -33.59 -17.89 8.08
CA ALA A 53 -33.11 -16.60 7.61
C ALA A 53 -33.02 -16.52 6.07
N LEU A 54 -32.72 -17.64 5.39
CA LEU A 54 -32.73 -17.69 3.92
C LEU A 54 -34.15 -17.59 3.36
N ASP A 55 -35.13 -18.22 4.01
CA ASP A 55 -36.53 -18.13 3.62
C ASP A 55 -37.06 -16.70 3.77
N GLU A 56 -36.73 -16.02 4.88
CA GLU A 56 -37.07 -14.61 5.09
C GLU A 56 -36.39 -13.69 4.06
N LEU A 57 -35.13 -13.95 3.70
CA LEU A 57 -34.44 -13.18 2.66
C LEU A 57 -35.08 -13.36 1.28
N TYR A 58 -35.55 -14.58 0.97
CA TYR A 58 -36.29 -14.84 -0.27
C TYR A 58 -37.65 -14.12 -0.27
N ASP A 59 -38.35 -14.12 0.86
CA ASP A 59 -39.61 -13.41 1.00
C ASP A 59 -39.42 -11.89 0.85
N LEU A 60 -38.41 -11.32 1.52
CA LEU A 60 -38.03 -9.93 1.37
C LEU A 60 -37.65 -9.55 -0.06
N MET A 61 -37.04 -10.46 -0.81
CA MET A 61 -36.72 -10.22 -2.22
C MET A 61 -37.99 -10.06 -3.07
N GLN A 62 -39.03 -10.85 -2.82
CA GLN A 62 -40.23 -10.87 -3.64
C GLN A 62 -41.28 -9.85 -3.20
N ASN A 63 -41.47 -9.72 -1.88
CA ASN A 63 -42.65 -9.09 -1.30
C ASN A 63 -42.35 -7.77 -0.57
N ALA A 64 -41.09 -7.37 -0.39
CA ALA A 64 -40.80 -6.10 0.30
C ALA A 64 -41.25 -4.90 -0.53
N ASP A 65 -41.97 -3.96 0.09
CA ASP A 65 -42.48 -2.74 -0.57
C ASP A 65 -41.35 -1.86 -1.13
N LYS A 66 -40.27 -1.73 -0.37
CA LYS A 66 -39.13 -0.87 -0.71
C LYS A 66 -38.17 -1.59 -1.66
N ALA A 67 -37.97 -1.00 -2.84
CA ALA A 67 -37.03 -1.52 -3.84
C ALA A 67 -35.59 -1.69 -3.29
N ALA A 68 -35.14 -0.79 -2.40
CA ALA A 68 -33.82 -0.89 -1.78
C ALA A 68 -33.66 -2.16 -0.92
N VAL A 69 -34.72 -2.60 -0.24
CA VAL A 69 -34.71 -3.81 0.59
C VAL A 69 -34.66 -5.05 -0.28
N ARG A 70 -35.45 -5.08 -1.37
CA ARG A 70 -35.37 -6.16 -2.37
C ARG A 70 -33.96 -6.28 -2.96
N LEU A 71 -33.36 -5.17 -3.34
CA LEU A 71 -32.01 -5.15 -3.92
C LEU A 71 -30.94 -5.64 -2.94
N ALA A 72 -31.04 -5.25 -1.66
CA ALA A 72 -30.14 -5.71 -0.61
C ALA A 72 -30.28 -7.21 -0.35
N ALA A 73 -31.51 -7.75 -0.33
CA ALA A 73 -31.76 -9.18 -0.21
C ALA A 73 -31.14 -9.95 -1.40
N ILE A 74 -31.36 -9.47 -2.63
CA ILE A 74 -30.77 -10.05 -3.85
C ILE A 74 -29.24 -10.04 -3.78
N GLN A 75 -28.63 -8.92 -3.39
CA GLN A 75 -27.17 -8.82 -3.26
C GLN A 75 -26.60 -9.76 -2.20
N THR A 76 -27.34 -10.00 -1.12
CA THR A 76 -26.91 -10.89 -0.04
C THR A 76 -26.93 -12.35 -0.50
N ILE A 77 -27.95 -12.74 -1.28
CA ILE A 77 -28.07 -14.10 -1.83
C ILE A 77 -27.07 -14.33 -2.97
N LEU A 78 -26.92 -13.38 -3.89
CA LEU A 78 -26.05 -13.52 -5.07
C LEU A 78 -24.57 -13.20 -4.79
N GLY A 79 -24.26 -12.44 -3.75
CA GLY A 79 -22.90 -11.98 -3.43
C GLY A 79 -21.86 -13.11 -3.30
N PRO A 80 -22.17 -14.28 -2.72
CA PRO A 80 -21.27 -15.42 -2.68
C PRO A 80 -21.08 -16.12 -4.04
N LEU A 81 -22.07 -16.02 -4.93
CA LEU A 81 -22.10 -16.73 -6.21
C LEU A 81 -21.49 -15.92 -7.36
N VAL A 82 -21.56 -14.59 -7.27
CA VAL A 82 -21.10 -13.68 -8.31
C VAL A 82 -19.84 -12.97 -7.84
N ALA A 83 -18.77 -13.06 -8.65
CA ALA A 83 -17.55 -12.30 -8.42
C ALA A 83 -17.88 -10.80 -8.38
N LYS A 84 -17.61 -10.17 -7.23
CA LYS A 84 -17.82 -8.73 -7.07
C LYS A 84 -16.92 -7.98 -8.05
N ALA A 85 -17.49 -7.07 -8.83
CA ALA A 85 -16.72 -6.24 -9.75
C ALA A 85 -15.58 -5.53 -8.99
N ALA A 86 -14.36 -5.61 -9.55
CA ALA A 86 -13.19 -5.00 -8.95
C ALA A 86 -13.41 -3.49 -8.81
N ARG A 87 -13.28 -2.97 -7.59
CA ARG A 87 -13.30 -1.52 -7.36
C ARG A 87 -11.92 -0.99 -7.72
N LYS A 88 -11.84 -0.13 -8.75
CA LYS A 88 -10.63 0.65 -9.03
C LYS A 88 -10.53 1.72 -7.95
N VAL A 89 -9.49 1.67 -7.14
CA VAL A 89 -9.15 2.76 -6.22
C VAL A 89 -8.09 3.59 -6.95
N GLU A 90 -8.51 4.74 -7.47
CA GLU A 90 -7.57 5.71 -8.04
C GLU A 90 -7.04 6.55 -6.88
N VAL A 91 -5.74 6.39 -6.59
CA VAL A 91 -5.03 7.25 -5.65
C VAL A 91 -4.24 8.25 -6.48
N GLU A 92 -4.75 9.47 -6.56
CA GLU A 92 -4.02 10.59 -7.14
C GLU A 92 -3.05 11.13 -6.10
N VAL A 93 -1.76 10.82 -6.26
CA VAL A 93 -0.70 11.44 -5.48
C VAL A 93 -0.26 12.71 -6.21
N ASN A 94 -0.84 13.84 -5.82
CA ASN A 94 -0.38 15.14 -6.27
C ASN A 94 0.86 15.53 -5.43
N HIS A 95 2.04 15.45 -6.03
CA HIS A 95 3.25 16.01 -5.43
C HIS A 95 3.26 17.51 -5.71
N ASP A 96 2.86 18.30 -4.71
CA ASP A 96 2.90 19.74 -4.81
C ASP A 96 4.37 20.19 -4.72
N LEU A 97 4.89 20.81 -5.79
CA LEU A 97 6.29 21.25 -5.87
C LEU A 97 6.63 22.24 -4.74
N SER A 98 5.62 22.94 -4.23
CA SER A 98 5.67 23.83 -3.08
C SER A 98 6.11 23.13 -1.78
N GLU A 99 5.74 21.87 -1.54
CA GLU A 99 6.21 21.09 -0.40
C GLU A 99 7.69 20.69 -0.55
N LEU A 100 8.10 20.36 -1.77
CA LEU A 100 9.50 20.08 -2.12
C LEU A 100 10.39 21.30 -1.89
N HIS A 101 9.95 22.47 -2.38
CA HIS A 101 10.64 23.74 -2.13
C HIS A 101 10.71 24.07 -0.64
N ARG A 102 9.66 23.77 0.14
CA ARG A 102 9.64 23.99 1.59
C ARG A 102 10.59 23.06 2.35
N LEU A 103 10.77 21.81 1.92
CA LEU A 103 11.76 20.89 2.49
C LEU A 103 13.19 21.34 2.18
N VAL A 104 13.44 21.78 0.94
CA VAL A 104 14.75 22.30 0.51
C VAL A 104 15.10 23.61 1.25
N THR A 105 14.14 24.52 1.43
CA THR A 105 14.38 25.79 2.18
C THR A 105 14.41 25.63 3.69
N LYS A 106 13.84 24.55 4.26
CA LYS A 106 13.97 24.24 5.69
C LYS A 106 15.31 23.60 6.07
N GLY A 107 16.18 23.30 5.10
CA GLY A 107 17.57 22.91 5.38
C GLY A 107 17.76 21.50 5.94
N GLU A 108 16.82 20.57 5.69
CA GLU A 108 16.98 19.14 6.04
C GLU A 108 17.58 18.31 4.89
N THR A 109 18.36 18.95 4.03
CA THR A 109 19.28 18.25 3.12
C THR A 109 20.71 18.58 3.56
N ASN A 110 21.58 17.57 3.60
CA ASN A 110 23.00 17.76 3.84
C ASN A 110 23.57 18.64 2.71
N ILE A 111 23.61 19.95 2.91
CA ILE A 111 24.26 20.89 2.01
C ILE A 111 25.75 20.60 2.08
N ILE A 112 26.30 20.02 1.02
CA ILE A 112 27.75 19.97 0.83
C ILE A 112 28.14 21.36 0.34
N ASP A 113 28.68 22.15 1.26
CA ASP A 113 29.24 23.46 0.96
C ASP A 113 30.59 23.26 0.26
N ILE A 114 30.59 23.26 -1.07
CA ILE A 114 31.82 23.23 -1.88
C ILE A 114 32.18 24.69 -2.17
N THR A 115 32.78 25.37 -1.18
CA THR A 115 33.55 26.57 -1.47
C THR A 115 34.83 26.14 -2.20
N PRO A 116 35.10 26.60 -3.43
CA PRO A 116 36.35 26.28 -4.10
C PRO A 116 37.51 26.87 -3.30
N THR A 117 38.42 26.03 -2.80
CA THR A 117 39.72 26.48 -2.33
C THR A 117 40.59 26.74 -3.56
N GLU A 118 40.97 28.00 -3.77
CA GLU A 118 41.93 28.41 -4.78
C GLU A 118 43.33 27.88 -4.43
N GLU A 119 43.59 26.60 -4.68
CA GLU A 119 44.96 26.13 -4.90
C GLU A 119 45.24 26.19 -6.40
N TYR A 120 45.77 27.34 -6.82
CA TYR A 120 46.36 27.49 -8.14
C TYR A 120 47.62 26.61 -8.22
N THR A 121 47.50 25.45 -8.84
CA THR A 121 48.66 24.80 -9.46
C THR A 121 48.76 25.33 -10.89
N ASP A 122 49.70 26.25 -11.11
CA ASP A 122 50.07 26.74 -12.43
C ASP A 122 50.73 25.61 -13.23
N GLU A 123 49.93 24.82 -13.95
CA GLU A 123 50.43 23.92 -14.99
C GLU A 123 49.63 24.12 -16.29
N GLU A 124 50.25 24.92 -17.16
CA GLU A 124 50.19 24.92 -18.63
C GLU A 124 48.92 24.35 -19.31
N THR A 125 48.03 25.25 -19.76
CA THR A 125 47.22 24.99 -20.96
C THR A 125 47.47 26.08 -21.99
N GLU A 126 48.46 25.80 -22.84
CA GLU A 126 48.64 26.43 -24.13
C GLU A 126 47.34 26.35 -24.95
N GLY A 127 46.94 27.48 -25.53
CA GLY A 127 46.23 27.56 -26.80
C GLY A 127 44.80 27.02 -26.85
N LEU A 128 43.82 27.91 -26.78
CA LEU A 128 42.60 27.84 -27.59
C LEU A 128 42.03 29.25 -27.74
N THR A 129 42.25 29.83 -28.92
CA THR A 129 41.71 31.11 -29.37
C THR A 129 40.21 30.99 -29.62
N TYR A 130 39.40 31.88 -29.04
CA TYR A 130 37.97 32.01 -29.37
C TYR A 130 37.81 32.97 -30.56
N GLU A 131 37.32 32.46 -31.69
CA GLU A 131 36.75 33.33 -32.73
C GLU A 131 35.29 33.66 -32.38
N PRO A 132 34.85 34.92 -32.52
CA PRO A 132 33.48 35.32 -32.24
C PRO A 132 32.54 34.74 -33.31
N ILE A 133 31.50 34.02 -32.89
CA ILE A 133 30.45 33.53 -33.79
C ILE A 133 29.46 34.67 -34.02
N GLU A 134 29.33 35.07 -35.29
CA GLU A 134 28.50 36.16 -35.77
C GLU A 134 27.00 35.88 -35.59
N GLU A 135 26.31 36.97 -35.26
CA GLU A 135 24.88 37.17 -35.11
C GLU A 135 24.10 36.78 -36.37
N TYR A 136 23.20 35.80 -36.26
CA TYR A 136 22.24 35.48 -37.34
C TYR A 136 20.80 35.63 -36.85
N GLY A 137 20.15 36.68 -37.35
CA GLY A 137 18.86 36.57 -38.03
C GLY A 137 17.60 36.76 -37.18
N GLU A 138 17.04 37.97 -37.25
CA GLU A 138 15.63 38.26 -36.99
C GLU A 138 14.73 37.37 -37.88
N TYR A 139 13.73 36.73 -37.27
CA TYR A 139 12.56 36.23 -37.99
C TYR A 139 11.31 36.93 -37.46
N THR A 140 10.69 37.70 -38.34
CA THR A 140 9.44 38.42 -38.13
C THR A 140 8.27 37.45 -38.04
N ASN A 141 7.45 37.59 -36.99
CA ASN A 141 6.17 36.90 -36.87
C ASN A 141 5.13 37.60 -37.76
N GLU A 142 4.95 37.13 -38.99
CA GLU A 142 3.75 37.47 -39.74
C GLU A 142 2.58 36.65 -39.19
N ALA A 143 1.73 37.34 -38.44
CA ALA A 143 0.44 36.85 -38.00
C ALA A 143 -0.53 36.90 -39.19
N ASP A 144 -0.92 35.73 -39.69
CA ASP A 144 -2.05 35.58 -40.60
C ASP A 144 -3.34 36.07 -39.91
N LYS A 145 -4.05 36.96 -40.61
CA LYS A 145 -5.38 37.48 -40.31
C LYS A 145 -6.37 37.00 -41.35
#